data_AF-A6UR52-F1
#
_entry.id   AF-A6UR52-F1
#
_cell.length_a   1.000
_cell.length_b   1.000
_cell.length_c   1.000
_cell.angle_alpha   90.00
_cell.angle_beta   90.00
_cell.angle_gamma   90.00
#
_symmetry.space_group_name_H-M   'P 1'
#
loop_
_entity.id
_entity.type
_entity.pdbx_description
1 polymer ?
#
loop_
_entity_poly.entity_id
_entity_poly.type
_entity_poly.pdbx_seq_one_letter_code
_entity_poly.pdbx_strand_id
1 'polypeptide(L)'
;MSEERILFTAKKGKWYVSKKLKIDENTRNVEIARILAGINETISLKIKEFLPFDMQKLEEIADEIYVAKKGKVKEEEVSEALVKLKSPATTKKMNAITESKEGKEILKRILTEIVLERLGFKLHVEAKMIEKFIEKSQ
;
A
#
# COMPACT_ATOMS: atom_id res chain seq x y z
N MET A 1 -13.61 24.10 24.45
CA MET A 1 -12.54 23.24 23.89
C MET A 1 -13.17 22.36 22.82
N SER A 2 -12.52 22.15 21.68
CA SER A 2 -13.06 21.25 20.64
C SER A 2 -12.99 19.80 21.12
N GLU A 3 -14.03 19.00 20.91
CA GLU A 3 -14.00 17.55 21.15
C GLU A 3 -12.84 16.90 20.37
N GLU A 4 -12.04 16.07 21.05
CA GLU A 4 -10.98 15.29 20.42
C GLU A 4 -11.57 14.20 19.53
N ARG A 5 -11.07 14.09 18.29
CA ARG A 5 -11.63 13.17 17.30
C ARG A 5 -10.69 12.95 16.11
N ILE A 6 -10.88 11.81 15.44
CA ILE A 6 -10.36 11.53 14.11
C ILE A 6 -11.53 11.49 13.12
N LEU A 7 -11.44 12.28 12.05
CA LEU A 7 -12.36 12.21 10.92
C LEU A 7 -11.58 12.11 9.60
N PHE A 8 -11.87 11.05 8.84
CA PHE A 8 -11.46 10.92 7.46
C PHE A 8 -12.71 10.73 6.59
N THR A 9 -12.99 11.70 5.72
CA THR A 9 -14.14 11.69 4.82
C THR A 9 -13.68 12.02 3.42
N ALA A 10 -14.08 11.21 2.44
CA ALA A 10 -13.86 11.51 1.03
C ALA A 10 -15.09 11.15 0.20
N LYS A 11 -15.43 12.01 -0.77
CA LYS A 11 -16.49 11.81 -1.75
C LYS A 11 -16.01 12.31 -3.11
N LYS A 12 -15.84 11.41 -4.07
CA LYS A 12 -15.53 11.74 -5.47
C LYS A 12 -16.16 10.71 -6.40
N GLY A 13 -17.15 11.14 -7.19
CA GLY A 13 -17.92 10.22 -8.03
C GLY A 13 -18.56 9.10 -7.21
N LYS A 14 -18.29 7.85 -7.59
CA LYS A 14 -18.75 6.64 -6.87
C LYS A 14 -17.90 6.28 -5.64
N TRP A 15 -16.76 6.92 -5.43
CA TRP A 15 -15.94 6.69 -4.24
C TRP A 15 -16.48 7.50 -3.06
N TYR A 16 -16.98 6.81 -2.05
CA TYR A 16 -17.43 7.36 -0.78
C TYR A 16 -16.80 6.58 0.37
N VAL A 17 -16.17 7.29 1.30
CA VAL A 17 -15.61 6.69 2.53
C VAL A 17 -15.75 7.66 3.70
N SER A 18 -16.07 7.11 4.85
CA SER A 18 -16.15 7.83 6.12
C SER A 18 -15.60 6.93 7.22
N LYS A 19 -14.49 7.35 7.86
CA LYS A 19 -13.92 6.73 9.06
C LYS A 19 -13.88 7.77 10.17
N LYS A 20 -14.48 7.46 11.32
CA LYS A 20 -14.65 8.40 12.43
C LYS A 20 -14.34 7.72 13.77
N LEU A 21 -13.68 8.43 14.67
CA LEU A 21 -13.49 8.04 16.07
C LEU A 21 -13.63 9.30 16.93
N LYS A 22 -14.53 9.26 17.92
CA LYS A 22 -14.53 10.23 19.02
C LYS A 22 -13.51 9.76 20.04
N ILE A 23 -12.76 10.69 20.63
CA ILE A 23 -11.72 10.40 21.60
C ILE A 23 -12.17 10.99 22.94
N ASP A 24 -12.21 10.13 23.95
CA ASP A 24 -12.52 10.43 25.34
C ASP A 24 -11.50 9.73 26.26
N GLU A 25 -11.67 9.88 27.58
CA GLU A 25 -10.79 9.29 28.59
C GLU A 25 -10.71 7.76 28.56
N ASN A 26 -11.69 7.08 27.94
CA ASN A 26 -11.74 5.63 27.83
C ASN A 26 -11.17 5.12 26.51
N THR A 27 -10.89 6.02 25.57
CA THR A 27 -10.40 5.67 24.23
C THR A 27 -8.94 5.22 24.31
N ARG A 28 -8.68 3.95 24.00
CA ARG A 28 -7.33 3.40 24.06
C ARG A 28 -6.52 3.79 22.83
N ASN A 29 -5.22 4.03 23.01
CA ASN A 29 -4.29 4.32 21.90
C ASN A 29 -4.31 3.26 20.78
N VAL A 30 -4.58 2.00 21.13
CA VAL A 30 -4.68 0.91 20.15
C VAL A 30 -5.89 1.05 19.22
N GLU A 31 -6.97 1.69 19.67
CA GLU A 31 -8.17 1.97 18.87
C GLU A 31 -7.91 3.12 17.89
N ILE A 32 -7.15 4.13 18.34
CA ILE A 32 -6.60 5.19 17.49
C ILE A 32 -5.69 4.59 16.41
N ALA A 33 -4.77 3.70 16.78
CA ALA A 33 -3.88 3.03 15.84
C ALA A 33 -4.66 2.21 14.79
N ARG A 34 -5.71 1.50 15.22
CA ARG A 34 -6.59 0.73 14.32
C ARG A 34 -7.30 1.60 13.29
N ILE A 35 -7.86 2.75 13.69
CA ILE A 35 -8.53 3.64 12.72
C ILE A 35 -7.53 4.28 11.75
N LEU A 36 -6.34 4.67 12.24
CA LEU A 36 -5.28 5.22 11.39
C LEU A 36 -4.77 4.19 10.37
N ALA A 37 -4.59 2.93 10.78
CA ALA A 37 -4.27 1.81 9.87
C ALA A 37 -5.36 1.66 8.80
N GLY A 38 -6.63 1.70 9.20
CA GLY A 38 -7.75 1.65 8.26
C GLY A 38 -7.80 2.83 7.28
N ILE A 39 -7.41 4.03 7.72
CA ILE A 39 -7.29 5.20 6.83
C ILE A 39 -6.14 4.95 5.83
N ASN A 40 -4.99 4.48 6.31
CA ASN A 40 -3.83 4.16 5.48
C ASN A 40 -4.17 3.16 4.37
N GLU A 41 -4.86 2.06 4.70
CA GLU A 41 -5.34 1.07 3.72
C GLU A 41 -6.20 1.72 2.63
N THR A 42 -7.04 2.69 2.98
CA THR A 42 -7.92 3.37 2.01
C THR A 42 -7.13 4.31 1.10
N ILE A 43 -6.23 5.12 1.67
CA ILE A 43 -5.48 6.11 0.90
C ILE A 43 -4.42 5.44 0.01
N SER A 44 -3.73 4.40 0.49
CA SER A 44 -2.68 3.72 -0.28
C SER A 44 -3.23 3.11 -1.57
N LEU A 45 -4.45 2.57 -1.54
CA LEU A 45 -5.12 2.08 -2.74
C LEU A 45 -5.57 3.24 -3.65
N LYS A 46 -6.21 4.28 -3.08
CA LYS A 46 -6.74 5.38 -3.89
C LYS A 46 -5.70 6.27 -4.52
N ILE A 47 -4.55 6.49 -3.88
CA ILE A 47 -3.48 7.31 -4.46
C ILE A 47 -3.09 6.75 -5.83
N LYS A 48 -2.94 5.43 -5.96
CA LYS A 48 -2.58 4.75 -7.21
C LYS A 48 -3.59 5.03 -8.33
N GLU A 49 -4.89 5.11 -8.01
CA GLU A 49 -5.94 5.40 -8.98
C GLU A 49 -6.01 6.88 -9.42
N PHE A 50 -5.48 7.80 -8.62
CA PHE A 50 -5.49 9.23 -8.94
C PHE A 50 -4.20 9.73 -9.57
N LEU A 51 -3.15 8.89 -9.59
CA LEU A 51 -1.92 9.19 -10.31
C LEU A 51 -2.17 9.12 -11.82
N PRO A 52 -1.52 9.98 -12.63
CA PRO A 52 -1.73 10.04 -14.08
C PRO A 52 -0.98 8.94 -14.84
N PHE A 53 -0.71 7.80 -14.19
CA PHE A 53 0.10 6.73 -14.74
C PHE A 53 -0.74 5.57 -15.24
N ASP A 54 -0.25 4.91 -16.28
CA ASP A 54 -0.77 3.63 -16.76
C ASP A 54 -0.38 2.52 -15.76
N MET A 55 -1.25 2.31 -14.77
CA MET A 55 -1.05 1.32 -13.72
C MET A 55 -1.10 -0.11 -14.25
N GLN A 56 -1.81 -0.36 -15.35
CA GLN A 56 -1.86 -1.68 -15.99
C GLN A 56 -0.49 -2.06 -16.55
N LYS A 57 0.17 -1.15 -17.27
CA LYS A 57 1.56 -1.37 -17.71
C LYS A 57 2.53 -1.57 -16.54
N LEU A 58 2.30 -0.91 -15.41
CA LEU A 58 3.15 -1.10 -14.23
C LEU A 58 3.00 -2.52 -13.65
N GLU A 59 1.78 -3.06 -13.63
CA GLU A 59 1.52 -4.45 -13.24
C GLU A 59 2.16 -5.45 -14.23
N GLU A 60 2.14 -5.17 -15.54
CA GLU A 60 2.84 -5.98 -16.54
C GLU A 60 4.36 -6.01 -16.29
N ILE A 61 4.96 -4.86 -15.97
CA ILE A 61 6.38 -4.80 -15.57
C ILE A 61 6.61 -5.60 -14.27
N ALA A 62 5.67 -5.57 -13.33
CA ALA A 62 5.75 -6.35 -12.10
C ALA A 62 5.69 -7.86 -12.37
N ASP A 63 4.87 -8.31 -13.32
CA ASP A 63 4.76 -9.71 -13.73
C ASP A 63 6.08 -10.25 -14.28
N GLU A 64 6.82 -9.45 -15.05
CA GLU A 64 8.15 -9.83 -15.54
C GLU A 64 9.18 -9.99 -14.40
N ILE A 65 8.97 -9.30 -13.28
CA ILE A 65 9.83 -9.42 -12.10
C ILE A 65 9.44 -10.66 -11.31
N TYR A 66 8.18 -10.73 -10.89
CA TYR A 66 7.64 -11.80 -10.07
C TYR A 66 6.11 -11.87 -10.15
N VAL A 67 5.59 -13.06 -10.46
CA VAL A 67 4.15 -13.37 -10.41
C VAL A 67 3.86 -14.08 -9.09
N ALA A 68 2.86 -13.59 -8.35
CA ALA A 68 2.44 -14.23 -7.12
C ALA A 68 2.03 -15.70 -7.38
N LYS A 69 2.54 -16.61 -6.57
CA LYS A 69 2.25 -18.05 -6.67
C LYS A 69 1.66 -18.60 -5.39
N LYS A 70 0.96 -19.73 -5.51
CA LYS A 70 0.50 -20.49 -4.35
C LYS A 70 1.71 -21.19 -3.71
N GLY A 71 1.86 -21.05 -2.39
CA GLY A 71 2.90 -21.73 -1.61
C GLY A 71 3.95 -20.80 -1.04
N LYS A 72 5.04 -21.38 -0.52
CA LYS A 72 6.14 -20.61 0.07
C LYS A 72 6.99 -19.96 -1.05
N VAL A 73 7.36 -18.70 -0.83
CA VAL A 73 8.37 -17.99 -1.61
C VAL A 73 9.74 -18.41 -1.11
N LYS A 74 10.62 -18.84 -2.02
CA LYS A 74 12.00 -19.22 -1.67
C LYS A 74 12.90 -17.99 -1.55
N GLU A 75 13.99 -18.11 -0.82
CA GLU A 75 14.95 -17.02 -0.62
C GLU A 75 15.57 -16.56 -1.94
N GLU A 76 15.88 -17.50 -2.84
CA GLU A 76 16.44 -17.17 -4.15
C GLU A 76 15.48 -16.31 -4.98
N GLU A 77 14.17 -16.57 -4.89
CA GLU A 77 13.14 -15.79 -5.60
C GLU A 77 13.04 -14.36 -5.07
N VAL A 78 13.18 -14.18 -3.75
CA VAL A 78 13.25 -12.85 -3.14
C VAL A 78 14.48 -12.11 -3.65
N SER A 79 15.64 -12.76 -3.63
CA SER A 79 16.90 -12.16 -4.09
C SER A 79 16.84 -11.75 -5.56
N GLU A 80 16.38 -12.65 -6.44
CA GLU A 80 16.23 -12.39 -7.87
C GLU A 80 15.27 -11.23 -8.15
N ALA A 81 14.13 -11.18 -7.46
CA ALA A 81 13.16 -10.09 -7.61
C ALA A 81 13.75 -8.74 -7.18
N LEU A 82 14.51 -8.69 -6.08
CA LEU A 82 15.18 -7.47 -5.62
C LEU A 82 16.26 -6.99 -6.59
N VAL A 83 17.03 -7.91 -7.17
CA VAL A 83 18.03 -7.59 -8.22
C VAL A 83 17.35 -7.00 -9.45
N LYS A 84 16.27 -7.63 -9.92
CA LYS A 84 15.49 -7.12 -11.07
C LYS A 84 14.87 -5.75 -10.79
N LEU A 85 14.30 -5.53 -9.60
CA LEU A 85 13.71 -4.23 -9.19
C LEU A 85 14.72 -3.08 -9.27
N LYS A 86 15.97 -3.32 -8.86
CA LYS A 86 17.05 -2.32 -8.89
C LYS A 86 17.71 -2.16 -10.26
N SER A 87 17.41 -3.02 -11.23
CA SER A 87 18.13 -3.04 -12.50
C SER A 87 17.86 -1.78 -13.36
N PRO A 88 18.86 -1.31 -14.13
CA PRO A 88 18.65 -0.25 -15.12
C PRO A 88 17.60 -0.63 -16.18
N ALA A 89 17.52 -1.92 -16.52
CA ALA A 89 16.55 -2.43 -17.48
C ALA A 89 15.10 -2.17 -17.02
N THR A 90 14.78 -2.46 -15.77
CA THR A 90 13.46 -2.17 -15.18
C THR A 90 13.15 -0.67 -15.19
N THR A 91 14.15 0.17 -14.86
CA THR A 91 13.98 1.63 -14.93
C THR A 91 13.69 2.10 -16.36
N LYS A 92 14.35 1.51 -17.36
CA LYS A 92 14.14 1.86 -18.77
C LYS A 92 12.73 1.50 -19.26
N LYS A 93 12.14 0.41 -18.77
CA LYS A 93 10.75 0.02 -19.12
C LYS A 93 9.72 1.06 -18.69
N MET A 94 9.97 1.79 -17.61
CA MET A 94 9.08 2.86 -17.14
C MET A 94 8.93 4.02 -18.14
N ASN A 95 9.84 4.15 -19.13
CA ASN A 95 9.67 5.10 -20.23
C ASN A 95 8.37 4.87 -21.02
N ALA A 96 7.84 3.64 -21.03
CA ALA A 96 6.56 3.32 -21.66
C ALA A 96 5.33 3.88 -20.91
N ILE A 97 5.54 4.39 -19.69
CA ILE A 97 4.52 4.98 -18.81
C ILE A 97 4.76 6.48 -18.63
N THR A 98 6.00 6.89 -18.40
CA THR A 98 6.37 8.31 -18.23
C THR A 98 7.82 8.58 -18.59
N GLU A 99 8.08 9.74 -19.19
CA GLU A 99 9.44 10.21 -19.47
C GLU A 99 10.03 10.99 -18.28
N SER A 100 9.18 11.56 -17.42
CA SER A 100 9.59 12.37 -16.25
C SER A 100 10.43 11.54 -15.28
N LYS A 101 11.48 12.19 -14.74
CA LYS A 101 12.33 11.61 -13.71
C LYS A 101 11.55 11.38 -12.42
N GLU A 102 10.80 12.39 -11.97
CA GLU A 102 9.96 12.37 -10.77
C GLU A 102 8.87 11.31 -10.90
N GLY A 103 8.27 11.19 -12.09
CA GLY A 103 7.30 10.14 -12.38
C GLY A 103 7.88 8.73 -12.23
N LYS A 104 9.10 8.51 -12.74
CA LYS A 104 9.80 7.22 -12.56
C LYS A 104 10.12 6.92 -11.10
N GLU A 105 10.44 7.92 -10.29
CA GLU A 105 10.68 7.74 -8.85
C GLU A 105 9.41 7.25 -8.13
N ILE A 106 8.25 7.83 -8.46
CA ILE A 106 6.95 7.38 -7.95
C ILE A 106 6.64 5.96 -8.43
N LEU A 107 6.79 5.68 -9.73
CA LEU A 107 6.55 4.35 -10.29
C LEU A 107 7.46 3.27 -9.69
N LYS A 108 8.74 3.59 -9.42
CA LYS A 108 9.66 2.68 -8.73
C LYS A 108 9.17 2.31 -7.34
N ARG A 109 8.66 3.29 -6.59
CA ARG A 109 8.11 3.04 -5.26
C ARG A 109 6.91 2.09 -5.34
N ILE A 110 5.97 2.38 -6.22
CA ILE A 110 4.76 1.57 -6.39
C ILE A 110 5.10 0.16 -6.89
N LEU A 111 5.99 0.03 -7.88
CA LEU A 111 6.45 -1.26 -8.40
C LEU A 111 7.10 -2.11 -7.31
N THR A 112 7.92 -1.49 -6.47
CA THR A 112 8.55 -2.18 -5.33
C THR A 112 7.48 -2.69 -4.37
N GLU A 113 6.47 -1.88 -4.07
CA GLU A 113 5.36 -2.30 -3.20
C GLU A 113 4.61 -3.50 -3.78
N ILE A 114 4.23 -3.44 -5.07
CA ILE A 114 3.55 -4.53 -5.77
C ILE A 114 4.37 -5.83 -5.68
N VAL A 115 5.66 -5.77 -6.04
CA VAL A 115 6.51 -6.96 -6.05
C VAL A 115 6.72 -7.54 -4.65
N LEU A 116 6.94 -6.70 -3.63
CA LEU A 116 7.10 -7.17 -2.26
C LEU A 116 5.80 -7.78 -1.71
N GLU A 117 4.64 -7.21 -2.01
CA GLU A 117 3.35 -7.80 -1.64
C GLU A 117 3.15 -9.18 -2.29
N ARG A 118 3.52 -9.33 -3.57
CA ARG A 118 3.48 -10.62 -4.28
C ARG A 118 4.45 -11.66 -3.70
N LEU A 119 5.59 -11.21 -3.17
CA LEU A 119 6.54 -12.05 -2.42
C LEU A 119 6.05 -12.38 -0.99
N GLY A 120 4.88 -11.88 -0.58
CA GLY A 120 4.26 -12.18 0.70
C GLY A 120 4.60 -11.21 1.82
N PHE A 121 5.30 -10.11 1.55
CA PHE A 121 5.57 -9.08 2.55
C PHE A 121 4.31 -8.26 2.83
N LYS A 122 4.08 -7.96 4.11
CA LYS A 122 3.06 -7.01 4.56
C LYS A 122 3.71 -5.66 4.77
N LEU A 123 3.43 -4.71 3.88
CA LEU A 123 4.10 -3.40 3.86
C LEU A 123 3.46 -2.36 4.78
N HIS A 124 2.27 -2.66 5.28
CA HIS A 124 1.50 -1.80 6.17
C HIS A 124 0.95 -2.63 7.33
N VAL A 125 0.78 -1.99 8.48
CA VAL A 125 0.01 -2.57 9.58
C VAL A 125 -1.46 -2.51 9.20
N GLU A 126 -2.08 -3.68 9.03
CA GLU A 126 -3.49 -3.78 8.68
C GLU A 126 -4.37 -3.55 9.92
N ALA A 127 -5.49 -2.87 9.76
CA ALA A 127 -6.45 -2.63 10.85
C ALA A 127 -6.92 -3.96 11.48
N LYS A 128 -7.07 -4.99 10.63
CA LYS A 128 -7.44 -6.35 11.04
C LYS A 128 -6.38 -7.03 11.91
N MET A 129 -5.10 -6.72 11.72
CA MET A 129 -4.03 -7.26 12.57
C MET A 129 -4.12 -6.67 13.98
N ILE A 130 -4.38 -5.36 14.07
CA ILE A 130 -4.57 -4.67 15.34
C ILE A 130 -5.85 -5.15 16.05
N GLU A 131 -6.94 -5.33 15.31
CA GLU A 131 -8.19 -5.89 15.83
C GLU A 131 -7.98 -7.26 16.49
N LYS A 132 -7.33 -8.20 15.78
CA LYS A 132 -6.99 -9.52 16.33
C LYS A 132 -6.07 -9.44 17.55
N PHE A 133 -5.19 -8.45 17.61
CA PHE A 133 -4.31 -8.24 18.76
C PHE A 133 -5.12 -7.78 19.98
N ILE A 134 -6.06 -6.85 19.80
CA ILE A 134 -6.97 -6.38 20.84
C ILE A 134 -7.79 -7.55 21.39
N GLU A 135 -8.41 -8.35 20.51
CA GLU A 135 -9.26 -9.50 20.88
C GLU A 135 -8.52 -10.54 21.73
N LYS A 136 -7.21 -10.73 21.50
CA LYS A 136 -6.40 -11.72 22.22
C LYS A 136 -5.76 -11.18 23.51
N SER A 137 -5.76 -9.87 23.69
CA SER A 137 -5.13 -9.19 24.83
C SER A 137 -6.15 -8.79 25.90
N GLN A 138 -7.41 -9.23 25.74
CA GLN A 138 -8.51 -9.13 26.70
C GLN A 138 -8.74 -10.51 27.33
#